data_AF-A0A2V7RR80-F1
#
_entry.id   AF-A0A2V7RR80-F1
#
_cell.length_a   1.000
_cell.length_b   1.000
_cell.length_c   1.000
_cell.angle_alpha   90.00
_cell.angle_beta   90.00
_cell.angle_gamma   90.00
#
_symmetry.space_group_name_H-M   'P 1'
#
loop_
_entity.id
_entity.type
_entity.pdbx_description
1 polymer ?
#
loop_
_entity_poly.entity_id
_entity_poly.type
_entity_poly.pdbx_seq_one_letter_code
_entity_poly.pdbx_strand_id
1 'polypeptide(L)' 'MARRRPGSRWVRKNMAMDQRKLTLAKEFLGARTETETVDTALDLLAFQAEVFAGLDALAAAGPIRDRYSRRG' A
#
# COMPACT_ATOMS: atom_id res chain seq x y z
N MET A 1 -0.95 -8.23 13.91
CA MET A 1 -1.77 -9.18 13.13
C MET A 1 -2.04 -8.57 11.77
N ALA A 2 -1.40 -9.04 10.70
CA ALA A 2 -1.82 -8.66 9.35
C ALA A 2 -3.24 -9.20 9.14
N ARG A 3 -4.23 -8.30 9.00
CA ARG A 3 -5.60 -8.71 8.68
C ARG A 3 -5.53 -9.51 7.37
N ARG A 4 -5.90 -10.80 7.40
CA ARG A 4 -6.23 -11.53 6.18
C ARG A 4 -7.33 -10.72 5.49
N ARG A 5 -7.03 -10.15 4.33
CA ARG A 5 -8.04 -9.44 3.54
C ARG A 5 -9.15 -10.45 3.24
N PRO A 6 -10.42 -10.13 3.55
CA PRO A 6 -11.54 -11.01 3.20
C PRO A 6 -11.45 -11.29 1.70
N GLY A 7 -11.62 -12.56 1.30
CA GLY A 7 -11.40 -13.01 -0.08
C GLY A 7 -12.02 -12.02 -1.05
N SER A 8 -11.17 -11.31 -1.80
CA SER A 8 -11.63 -10.20 -2.63
C SER A 8 -12.58 -10.77 -3.68
N ARG A 9 -13.82 -10.27 -3.69
CA ARG A 9 -14.78 -10.62 -4.73
C ARG A 9 -14.32 -9.92 -6.00
N TRP A 10 -13.73 -10.67 -6.92
CA TRP A 10 -13.34 -10.16 -8.24
C TRP A 10 -14.57 -9.67 -8.99
N VAL A 11 -14.56 -8.40 -9.40
CA VAL A 11 -15.59 -7.79 -10.24
C VAL A 11 -14.91 -7.34 -11.53
N ARG A 12 -15.38 -7.83 -12.67
CA ARG A 12 -14.88 -7.37 -13.96
C ARG A 12 -15.24 -5.91 -14.18
N LYS A 13 -14.27 -5.12 -14.66
CA LYS A 13 -14.42 -3.71 -15.01
C LYS A 13 -13.97 -3.53 -16.45
N ASN A 14 -14.76 -2.83 -17.24
CA ASN A 14 -14.36 -2.35 -18.57
C ASN A 14 -14.01 -0.87 -18.42
N MET A 15 -12.76 -0.50 -18.68
CA MET A 15 -12.28 0.88 -18.59
C MET A 15 -11.29 1.18 -19.71
N ALA A 16 -11.31 2.42 -20.20
CA ALA A 16 -10.25 2.92 -21.08
C ALA A 16 -9.06 3.35 -20.21
N MET A 17 -7.87 2.88 -20.55
CA MET A 17 -6.63 3.22 -19.86
C MET A 17 -5.51 3.50 -20.85
N ASP A 18 -4.58 4.35 -20.45
CA ASP A 18 -3.35 4.58 -21.20
C ASP A 18 -2.42 3.37 -21.07
N GLN A 19 -2.19 2.68 -22.20
CA GLN A 19 -1.33 1.51 -22.27
C GLN A 19 0.09 1.79 -21.76
N ARG A 20 0.61 3.00 -21.97
CA ARG A 20 1.97 3.36 -21.53
C ARG A 20 2.08 3.34 -20.01
N LYS A 21 1.03 3.81 -19.31
CA LYS A 21 0.98 3.77 -17.84
C LYS A 21 0.89 2.34 -17.33
N LEU A 22 0.13 1.47 -18.01
CA LEU A 22 0.05 0.06 -17.66
C LEU A 22 1.41 -0.64 -17.82
N THR A 23 2.10 -0.42 -18.95
CA THR A 23 3.42 -1.01 -19.18
C THR A 23 4.42 -0.56 -18.12
N LEU A 24 4.49 0.74 -17.82
CA LEU A 24 5.40 1.27 -16.79
C LEU A 24 5.09 0.71 -15.40
N ALA A 25 3.80 0.67 -15.03
CA ALA A 25 3.40 0.11 -13.74
C ALA A 25 3.70 -1.39 -13.67
N LYS A 26 3.52 -2.12 -14.77
CA LYS A 26 3.80 -3.56 -14.84
C LYS A 26 5.29 -3.86 -14.65
N GLU A 27 6.15 -3.09 -15.31
CA GLU A 27 7.61 -3.19 -15.16
C GLU A 27 8.05 -2.83 -13.74
N PHE A 28 7.56 -1.70 -13.20
CA PHE A 28 7.89 -1.25 -11.85
C PHE A 28 7.46 -2.25 -10.77
N LEU A 29 6.29 -2.86 -10.93
CA LEU A 29 5.74 -3.81 -9.96
C LEU A 29 6.19 -5.27 -10.21
N GLY A 30 6.90 -5.55 -11.32
CA GLY A 30 7.27 -6.91 -11.72
C GLY A 30 6.06 -7.84 -11.96
N ALA A 31 4.92 -7.26 -12.35
CA ALA A 31 3.65 -7.99 -12.48
C ALA A 31 3.59 -8.77 -13.81
N ARG A 32 2.89 -9.92 -13.81
CA ARG A 32 2.76 -10.81 -14.98
C ARG A 32 1.62 -10.38 -15.89
N THR A 33 0.54 -9.82 -15.32
CA THR A 33 -0.66 -9.41 -16.06
C THR A 33 -1.08 -7.98 -15.73
N GLU A 34 -1.81 -7.33 -16.63
CA GLU A 34 -2.34 -5.98 -16.38
C GLU A 34 -3.32 -5.95 -15.19
N THR A 35 -4.13 -7.01 -15.03
CA THR A 35 -5.00 -7.15 -13.85
C THR A 35 -4.20 -7.18 -12.55
N GLU A 36 -3.13 -7.98 -12.50
CA GLU A 36 -2.22 -8.05 -11.34
C GLU A 36 -1.51 -6.71 -11.10
N THR A 37 -1.13 -6.00 -12.18
CA THR A 37 -0.57 -4.65 -12.10
C THR A 37 -1.55 -3.68 -11.42
N VAL A 38 -2.79 -3.63 -11.89
CA VAL A 38 -3.81 -2.71 -11.36
C VAL A 38 -4.17 -3.06 -9.92
N ASP A 39 -4.37 -4.34 -9.62
CA ASP A 39 -4.70 -4.81 -8.27
C ASP A 39 -3.58 -4.47 -7.26
N THR A 40 -2.34 -4.79 -7.62
CA THR A 40 -1.16 -4.51 -6.77
C THR A 40 -0.91 -3.01 -6.62
N ALA A 41 -1.11 -2.22 -7.68
CA ALA A 41 -0.94 -0.77 -7.61
C ALA A 41 -1.95 -0.13 -6.64
N LEU A 42 -3.22 -0.57 -6.68
CA LEU A 42 -4.26 -0.08 -5.78
C LEU A 42 -3.97 -0.48 -4.33
N ASP A 43 -3.44 -1.68 -4.12
CA ASP A 43 -3.01 -2.13 -2.81
C ASP A 43 -1.87 -1.30 -2.22
N LEU A 44 -0.88 -0.98 -3.05
CA LEU A 44 0.26 -0.16 -2.65
C LEU A 44 -0.18 1.27 -2.28
N LEU A 45 -1.10 1.85 -3.04
CA LEU A 45 -1.67 3.16 -2.73
C LEU A 45 -2.45 3.16 -1.41
N ALA A 46 -3.26 2.12 -1.16
CA ALA A 46 -3.97 1.98 0.11
C ALA A 46 -3.00 1.84 1.29
N PHE A 47 -1.96 1.01 1.14
CA PHE A 47 -0.92 0.86 2.16
C PHE A 47 -0.17 2.17 2.42
N GLN A 48 0.20 2.91 1.37
CA GLN A 48 0.87 4.20 1.49
C GLN A 48 0.02 5.20 2.30
N ALA A 49 -1.30 5.23 2.06
CA ALA A 49 -2.21 6.07 2.84
C ALA A 49 -2.26 5.67 4.32
N GLU A 50 -2.31 4.36 4.62
CA GLU A 50 -2.26 3.86 6.00
C GLU A 50 -0.95 4.22 6.71
N VAL A 51 0.19 4.12 6.02
CA VAL A 51 1.50 4.50 6.56
C VAL A 51 1.53 5.98 6.93
N PHE A 52 1.11 6.86 6.03
CA PHE A 52 1.08 8.29 6.32
C PHE A 52 0.16 8.62 7.50
N ALA A 53 -1.04 8.05 7.53
CA ALA A 53 -1.95 8.23 8.66
C ALA A 53 -1.32 7.77 9.99
N GLY A 54 -0.58 6.66 9.98
CA GLY A 54 0.16 6.17 11.14
C GLY A 54 1.28 7.10 11.58
N LEU A 55 2.03 7.69 10.63
CA LEU A 55 3.08 8.67 10.90
C LEU A 55 2.51 9.96 11.49
N ASP A 56 1.40 10.46 10.95
CA ASP A 56 0.70 11.63 11.47
C ASP A 56 0.21 11.40 12.90
N ALA A 57 -0.36 10.23 13.16
CA ALA A 57 -0.79 9.84 14.51
C ALA A 57 0.39 9.75 15.48
N LEU A 58 1.53 9.23 15.03
CA LEU A 58 2.75 9.17 15.84
C LEU A 58 3.30 10.57 16.15
N ALA A 59 3.33 11.46 15.16
CA ALA A 59 3.73 12.85 15.36
C ALA A 59 2.82 13.58 16.37
N ALA A 60 1.50 13.33 16.31
CA ALA A 60 0.54 13.88 17.24
C ALA A 60 0.67 13.32 18.68
N ALA A 61 1.13 12.07 18.83
CA ALA A 61 1.32 11.44 20.14
C ALA A 61 2.57 11.96 20.91
N GLY A 62 3.44 12.71 20.25
CA GLY A 62 4.67 13.27 20.82
C GLY A 62 5.86 12.29 20.83
N PRO A 63 7.01 12.68 21.42
CA PRO A 63 8.25 11.91 21.33
C PRO A 63 8.10 10.48 21.87
N ILE A 64 8.65 9.51 21.15
CA ILE A 64 8.75 8.13 21.63
C ILE A 64 9.69 8.13 22.82
N ARG A 65 9.15 7.93 24.02
CA ARG A 65 9.95 7.76 25.24
C ARG A 65 10.55 6.36 25.24
N ASP A 66 11.87 6.29 25.09
CA ASP A 66 12.60 5.04 25.29
C ASP A 66 12.45 4.60 26.76
N ARG A 67 11.77 3.47 26.98
CA ARG A 67 11.56 2.91 28.32
C ARG A 67 12.81 2.21 28.86
N TYR A 68 13.84 2.05 28.03
CA TYR A 68 15.09 1.38 28.38
C TYR A 68 16.28 2.32 28.51
N SER A 69 16.10 3.64 28.34
CA SER A 69 17.19 4.62 28.43
C SER A 69 17.72 4.86 29.86
N ARG A 70 17.49 3.95 30.81
CA ARG A 70 18.05 4.01 32.16
C ARG A 70 18.95 2.80 32.41
N ARG A 71 20.21 2.93 31.97
CA ARG A 71 21.39 2.36 32.63
C ARG A 71 22.64 3.09 32.13
N GLY A 72 22.99 4.13 32.87
CA GLY A 72 24.26 4.85 32.85
C GLY A 72 24.50 5.32 34.27
#